data_AF-A0A1H8IGQ4-F1
#
_entry.id   AF-A0A1H8IGQ4-F1
#
_cell.length_a   1.000
_cell.length_b   1.000
_cell.length_c   1.000
_cell.angle_alpha   90.00
_cell.angle_beta   90.00
_cell.angle_gamma   90.00
#
_symmetry.space_group_name_H-M   'P 1'
#
loop_
_entity.id
_entity.type
_entity.pdbx_description
1 polymer ?
#
loop_
_entity_poly.entity_id
_entity_poly.type
_entity_poly.pdbx_seq_one_letter_code
_entity_poly.pdbx_strand_id
1 'polypeptide(L)'
;MSFGNFARKVRDPALPHQRRVSALRSCVQLYRPIGFEATLSFLHAKAGPYRTDEAALLRALAMLETSRSAWQEAKHIYAAARREAKQRGQRSPYPYDINPYTPMHWYGARREAALHAVFFWHRRRLAILLTDDDKPAHNLRACVQACLDTDGHLPPGQRRLLVDCTDQFDARLQPALYRDDPVEYLRTRDLVTVARHLQVATSPL
;
A
#
# COMPACT_ATOMS: atom_id res chain seq x y z
N MET A 1 -14.48 -14.58 -8.38
CA MET A 1 -13.35 -15.55 -8.40
C MET A 1 -12.43 -15.28 -7.22
N SER A 2 -11.82 -16.32 -6.62
CA SER A 2 -10.96 -16.21 -5.43
C SER A 2 -9.46 -16.11 -5.78
N PHE A 3 -8.64 -15.69 -4.82
CA PHE A 3 -7.18 -15.62 -4.95
C PHE A 3 -6.57 -16.98 -5.34
N GLY A 4 -6.96 -18.06 -4.65
CA GLY A 4 -6.42 -19.40 -4.91
C GLY A 4 -6.72 -19.90 -6.33
N ASN A 5 -7.86 -19.52 -6.90
CA ASN A 5 -8.18 -19.88 -8.29
C ASN A 5 -7.27 -19.17 -9.29
N PHE A 6 -6.92 -17.90 -9.07
CA PHE A 6 -5.97 -17.21 -9.92
C PHE A 6 -4.54 -17.73 -9.69
N ALA A 7 -4.14 -17.98 -8.45
CA ALA A 7 -2.84 -18.55 -8.12
C ALA A 7 -2.59 -19.91 -8.79
N ARG A 8 -3.63 -20.75 -8.91
CA ARG A 8 -3.57 -22.01 -9.68
C ARG A 8 -3.30 -21.76 -11.16
N LYS A 9 -3.98 -20.79 -11.76
CA LYS A 9 -3.76 -20.39 -13.17
C LYS A 9 -2.36 -19.83 -13.41
N VAL A 10 -1.76 -19.15 -12.44
CA VAL A 10 -0.36 -18.68 -12.57
C VAL A 10 0.61 -19.86 -12.64
N ARG A 11 0.35 -20.93 -11.87
CA ARG A 11 1.18 -22.13 -11.82
C ARG A 11 0.99 -23.08 -13.01
N ASP A 12 -0.15 -22.99 -13.70
CA ASP A 12 -0.52 -23.92 -14.78
C ASP A 12 0.37 -23.70 -16.03
N PRO A 13 1.28 -24.63 -16.36
CA PRO A 13 2.17 -24.50 -17.51
C PRO A 13 1.45 -24.71 -18.85
N ALA A 14 0.24 -25.29 -18.85
CA ALA A 14 -0.54 -25.48 -20.08
C ALA A 14 -1.19 -24.16 -20.56
N LEU A 15 -1.22 -23.13 -19.72
CA LEU A 15 -1.74 -21.81 -20.10
C LEU A 15 -0.66 -20.96 -20.79
N PRO A 16 -1.01 -20.21 -21.84
CA PRO A 16 -0.12 -19.20 -22.41
C PRO A 16 0.40 -18.25 -21.34
N HIS A 17 1.70 -17.91 -21.39
CA HIS A 17 2.37 -17.08 -20.39
C HIS A 17 1.60 -15.79 -20.05
N GLN A 18 1.07 -15.10 -21.07
CA GLN A 18 0.27 -13.87 -20.87
C GLN A 18 -1.04 -14.09 -20.07
N ARG A 19 -1.67 -15.26 -20.18
CA ARG A 19 -2.83 -15.61 -19.34
C ARG A 19 -2.41 -15.85 -17.90
N ARG A 20 -1.23 -16.44 -17.67
CA ARG A 20 -0.64 -16.64 -16.34
C ARG A 20 -0.29 -15.30 -15.69
N VAL A 21 0.33 -14.38 -16.43
CA VAL A 21 0.58 -12.99 -16.00
C VAL A 21 -0.72 -12.24 -15.67
N SER A 22 -1.76 -12.41 -16.50
CA SER A 22 -3.08 -11.83 -16.22
C SER A 22 -3.69 -12.37 -14.92
N ALA A 23 -3.53 -13.67 -14.66
CA ALA A 23 -3.96 -14.27 -13.40
C ALA A 23 -3.17 -13.70 -12.20
N LEU A 24 -1.86 -13.45 -12.33
CA LEU A 24 -1.08 -12.77 -11.27
C LEU A 24 -1.63 -11.38 -10.98
N ARG A 25 -1.96 -10.59 -12.02
CA ARG A 25 -2.61 -9.28 -11.86
C ARG A 25 -3.94 -9.41 -11.12
N SER A 26 -4.74 -10.44 -11.40
CA SER A 26 -5.96 -10.70 -10.65
C SER A 26 -5.71 -11.09 -9.18
N CYS A 27 -4.62 -11.82 -8.87
CA CYS A 27 -4.19 -12.02 -7.48
C CYS A 27 -3.90 -10.69 -6.77
N VAL A 28 -3.17 -9.78 -7.43
CA VAL A 28 -2.85 -8.45 -6.90
C VAL A 28 -4.11 -7.59 -6.74
N GLN A 29 -5.09 -7.69 -7.64
CA GLN A 29 -6.37 -6.99 -7.48
C GLN A 29 -7.09 -7.39 -6.19
N LEU A 30 -6.97 -8.66 -5.78
CA LEU A 30 -7.57 -9.19 -4.55
C LEU A 30 -6.70 -8.94 -3.30
N TYR A 31 -5.40 -8.70 -3.47
CA TYR A 31 -4.45 -8.42 -2.40
C TYR A 31 -3.41 -7.40 -2.88
N ARG A 32 -3.67 -6.14 -2.57
CA ARG A 32 -2.91 -4.95 -3.03
C ARG A 32 -2.33 -4.19 -1.82
N PRO A 33 -1.37 -4.78 -1.09
CA PRO A 33 -0.88 -4.28 0.19
C PRO A 33 -0.30 -2.86 0.14
N ILE A 34 0.18 -2.41 -1.02
CA ILE A 34 0.70 -1.05 -1.23
C ILE A 34 0.04 -0.36 -2.44
N GLY A 35 -1.17 -0.78 -2.80
CA GLY A 35 -1.85 -0.33 -4.02
C GLY A 35 -1.48 -1.18 -5.25
N PHE A 36 -2.35 -1.22 -6.25
CA PHE A 36 -2.27 -2.19 -7.36
C PHE A 36 -0.98 -2.05 -8.18
N GLU A 37 -0.72 -0.87 -8.75
CA GLU A 37 0.44 -0.66 -9.62
C GLU A 37 1.77 -0.69 -8.86
N ALA A 38 1.80 -0.13 -7.64
CA ALA A 38 2.99 -0.20 -6.80
C ALA A 38 3.30 -1.66 -6.37
N THR A 39 2.28 -2.47 -6.09
CA THR A 39 2.45 -3.91 -5.80
C THR A 39 3.05 -4.64 -7.01
N LEU A 40 2.54 -4.38 -8.23
CA LEU A 40 3.11 -4.97 -9.45
C LEU A 40 4.55 -4.51 -9.71
N SER A 41 4.84 -3.22 -9.47
CA SER A 41 6.19 -2.68 -9.59
C SER A 41 7.15 -3.30 -8.58
N PHE A 42 6.71 -3.49 -7.33
CA PHE A 42 7.52 -4.12 -6.28
C PHE A 42 7.80 -5.59 -6.59
N LEU A 43 6.78 -6.34 -7.06
CA LEU A 43 6.96 -7.70 -7.54
C LEU A 43 7.97 -7.78 -8.69
N HIS A 44 7.91 -6.86 -9.64
CA HIS A 44 8.88 -6.81 -10.74
C HIS A 44 10.30 -6.55 -10.24
N ALA A 45 10.48 -5.59 -9.33
CA ALA A 45 11.78 -5.24 -8.77
C ALA A 45 12.41 -6.38 -7.96
N LYS A 46 11.60 -7.15 -7.21
CA LYS A 46 12.09 -8.21 -6.32
C LYS A 46 12.17 -9.59 -6.96
N ALA A 47 11.20 -9.95 -7.81
CA ALA A 47 11.13 -11.27 -8.42
C ALA A 47 11.80 -11.33 -9.81
N GLY A 48 12.02 -10.18 -10.45
CA GLY A 48 12.50 -10.05 -11.82
C GLY A 48 11.38 -9.84 -12.84
N PRO A 49 11.71 -9.90 -14.15
CA PRO A 49 10.80 -9.54 -15.24
C PRO A 49 9.74 -10.62 -15.52
N TYR A 50 8.80 -10.81 -14.59
CA TYR A 50 7.74 -11.83 -14.62
C TYR A 50 6.79 -11.79 -15.83
N ARG A 51 6.88 -10.76 -16.69
CA ARG A 51 6.08 -10.65 -17.91
C ARG A 51 6.67 -11.44 -19.08
N THR A 52 7.94 -11.81 -18.97
CA THR A 52 8.73 -12.49 -19.99
C THR A 52 9.51 -13.69 -19.43
N ASP A 53 9.73 -13.74 -18.12
CA ASP A 53 10.41 -14.84 -17.42
C ASP A 53 9.41 -15.64 -16.55
N GLU A 54 9.25 -16.93 -16.87
CA GLU A 54 8.39 -17.85 -16.13
C GLU A 54 8.85 -18.09 -14.69
N ALA A 55 10.16 -18.17 -14.46
CA ALA A 55 10.70 -18.36 -13.12
C ALA A 55 10.45 -17.12 -12.27
N ALA A 56 10.61 -15.91 -12.84
CA ALA A 56 10.23 -14.66 -12.19
C ALA A 56 8.72 -14.60 -11.87
N LEU A 57 7.86 -15.12 -12.74
CA LEU A 57 6.42 -15.19 -12.51
C LEU A 57 6.06 -16.05 -11.30
N LEU A 58 6.69 -17.22 -11.17
CA LEU A 58 6.48 -18.10 -10.01
C LEU A 58 7.06 -17.50 -8.72
N ARG A 59 8.23 -16.84 -8.78
CA ARG A 59 8.80 -16.10 -7.65
C ARG A 59 7.87 -14.96 -7.20
N ALA A 60 7.32 -14.19 -8.14
CA ALA A 60 6.38 -13.11 -7.84
C ALA A 60 5.11 -13.61 -7.14
N LEU A 61 4.57 -14.76 -7.61
CA LEU A 61 3.44 -15.40 -6.95
C LEU A 61 3.78 -15.84 -5.52
N ALA A 62 4.92 -16.51 -5.33
CA ALA A 62 5.35 -16.99 -4.02
C ALA A 62 5.55 -15.86 -3.00
N MET A 63 6.13 -14.74 -3.43
CA MET A 63 6.25 -13.52 -2.63
C MET A 63 4.87 -12.98 -2.20
N LEU A 64 3.93 -12.89 -3.15
CA LEU A 64 2.58 -12.41 -2.89
C LEU A 64 1.83 -13.32 -1.92
N GLU A 65 1.96 -14.63 -2.08
CA GLU A 65 1.38 -15.63 -1.18
C GLU A 65 1.97 -15.57 0.22
N THR A 66 3.29 -15.42 0.35
CA THR A 66 3.96 -15.29 1.66
C THR A 66 3.40 -14.11 2.43
N SER A 67 3.36 -12.94 1.80
CA SER A 67 2.80 -11.73 2.42
C SER A 67 1.31 -11.89 2.72
N ARG A 68 0.55 -12.50 1.80
CA ARG A 68 -0.87 -12.75 1.96
C ARG A 68 -1.20 -13.72 3.10
N SER A 69 -0.38 -14.75 3.32
CA SER A 69 -0.55 -15.70 4.41
C SER A 69 -0.34 -15.02 5.76
N ALA A 70 0.72 -14.22 5.90
CA ALA A 70 0.95 -13.40 7.10
C ALA A 70 -0.21 -12.41 7.36
N TRP A 71 -0.79 -11.84 6.31
CA TRP A 71 -1.98 -11.00 6.43
C TRP A 71 -3.21 -11.76 6.96
N GLN A 72 -3.43 -12.99 6.49
CA GLN A 72 -4.55 -13.81 6.98
C GLN A 72 -4.34 -14.21 8.43
N GLU A 73 -3.11 -14.52 8.83
CA GLU A 73 -2.77 -14.80 10.22
C GLU A 73 -3.08 -13.59 11.11
N ALA A 74 -2.66 -12.39 10.71
CA ALA A 74 -3.00 -11.16 11.42
C ALA A 74 -4.52 -10.97 11.58
N LYS A 75 -5.31 -11.34 10.56
CA LYS A 75 -6.79 -11.33 10.66
C LYS A 75 -7.33 -12.37 11.63
N HIS A 76 -6.75 -13.58 11.66
CA HIS A 76 -7.15 -14.62 12.61
C HIS A 76 -6.87 -14.21 14.06
N ILE A 77 -5.68 -13.65 14.31
CA ILE A 77 -5.30 -13.09 15.62
C ILE A 77 -6.28 -11.99 16.05
N TYR A 78 -6.53 -11.01 15.17
CA TYR A 78 -7.48 -9.93 15.46
C TYR A 78 -8.90 -10.45 15.73
N ALA A 79 -9.38 -11.41 14.94
CA ALA A 79 -10.70 -12.01 15.13
C ALA A 79 -10.80 -12.79 16.45
N ALA A 80 -9.74 -13.47 16.89
CA ALA A 80 -9.68 -14.11 18.21
C ALA A 80 -9.76 -13.07 19.34
N ALA A 81 -8.91 -12.05 19.30
CA ALA A 81 -8.93 -10.96 20.29
C ALA A 81 -10.29 -10.25 20.37
N ARG A 82 -10.93 -10.00 19.22
CA ARG A 82 -12.29 -9.41 19.18
C ARG A 82 -13.36 -10.34 19.73
N ARG A 83 -13.25 -11.66 19.59
CA ARG A 83 -14.19 -12.63 20.20
C ARG A 83 -14.10 -12.57 21.73
N GLU A 84 -12.89 -12.57 22.28
CA GLU A 84 -12.67 -12.46 23.72
C GLU A 84 -13.15 -11.12 24.29
N ALA A 85 -12.81 -10.02 23.63
CA ALA A 85 -13.26 -8.69 24.04
C ALA A 85 -14.80 -8.59 24.05
N LYS A 86 -15.47 -9.16 23.05
CA LYS A 86 -16.95 -9.24 23.02
C LYS A 86 -17.51 -10.05 24.19
N GLN A 87 -16.88 -11.16 24.57
CA GLN A 87 -17.28 -11.95 25.75
C GLN A 87 -17.14 -11.16 27.05
N ARG A 88 -16.13 -10.28 27.15
CA ARG A 88 -15.93 -9.34 28.26
C ARG A 88 -16.79 -8.06 28.17
N GLY A 89 -17.75 -8.00 27.25
CA GLY A 89 -18.65 -6.85 27.08
C GLY A 89 -18.11 -5.69 26.22
N GLN A 90 -16.85 -5.76 25.76
CA GLN A 90 -16.21 -4.72 24.93
C GLN A 90 -16.57 -4.89 23.45
N ARG A 91 -17.79 -4.46 23.09
CA ARG A 91 -18.36 -4.66 21.74
C ARG A 91 -17.80 -3.71 20.67
N SER A 92 -17.23 -2.57 21.07
CA SER A 92 -16.51 -1.66 20.16
C SER A 92 -15.00 -1.91 20.24
N PRO A 93 -14.27 -1.91 19.11
CA PRO A 93 -12.81 -1.85 19.13
C PRO A 93 -12.33 -0.52 19.69
N TYR A 94 -11.11 -0.48 20.24
CA TYR A 94 -10.50 0.79 20.63
C TYR A 94 -10.17 1.62 19.37
N PRO A 95 -10.21 2.96 19.44
CA PRO A 95 -9.92 3.83 18.29
C PRO A 95 -8.56 3.58 17.63
N TYR A 96 -7.59 3.07 18.41
CA TYR A 96 -6.22 2.79 17.96
C TYR A 96 -5.98 1.33 17.57
N ASP A 97 -7.00 0.46 17.67
CA ASP A 97 -6.87 -0.92 17.22
C ASP A 97 -6.76 -0.97 15.69
N ILE A 98 -5.63 -1.48 15.20
CA ILE A 98 -5.42 -1.66 13.77
C ILE A 98 -6.33 -2.80 13.29
N ASN A 99 -7.31 -2.46 12.45
CA ASN A 99 -8.18 -3.42 11.80
C ASN A 99 -7.47 -4.01 10.55
N PRO A 100 -7.06 -5.29 10.57
CA PRO A 100 -6.32 -5.89 9.46
C PRO A 100 -7.23 -6.29 8.29
N TYR A 101 -8.54 -6.12 8.33
CA TYR A 101 -9.41 -6.56 7.21
C TYR A 101 -9.16 -5.80 5.90
N THR A 102 -8.50 -4.63 5.98
CA THR A 102 -7.95 -3.92 4.82
C THR A 102 -6.44 -4.08 4.83
N PRO A 103 -5.80 -4.63 3.77
CA PRO A 103 -4.36 -4.74 3.72
C PRO A 103 -3.76 -3.34 3.52
N MET A 104 -3.11 -2.81 4.57
CA MET A 104 -2.56 -1.44 4.58
C MET A 104 -1.05 -1.39 4.27
N HIS A 105 -0.36 -2.53 4.29
CA HIS A 105 1.07 -2.63 4.04
C HIS A 105 1.44 -4.05 3.58
N TRP A 106 2.66 -4.20 3.08
CA TRP A 106 3.22 -5.50 2.75
C TRP A 106 3.65 -6.23 4.02
N TYR A 107 3.03 -7.37 4.31
CA TYR A 107 3.38 -8.18 5.47
C TYR A 107 4.70 -8.91 5.22
N GLY A 108 5.62 -8.84 6.17
CA GLY A 108 6.97 -9.41 6.08
C GLY A 108 8.04 -8.51 5.44
N ALA A 109 7.66 -7.38 4.84
CA ALA A 109 8.60 -6.40 4.27
C ALA A 109 8.00 -4.98 4.31
N ARG A 110 7.45 -4.61 5.49
CA ARG A 110 6.61 -3.43 5.66
C ARG A 110 7.30 -2.13 5.22
N ARG A 111 8.51 -1.88 5.72
CA ARG A 111 9.28 -0.65 5.45
C ARG A 111 9.79 -0.62 4.01
N GLU A 112 10.40 -1.72 3.55
CA GLU A 112 10.94 -1.85 2.19
C GLU A 112 9.86 -1.63 1.12
N ALA A 113 8.72 -2.31 1.24
CA ALA A 113 7.63 -2.16 0.26
C ALA A 113 7.00 -0.76 0.31
N ALA A 114 6.93 -0.13 1.48
CA ALA A 114 6.47 1.24 1.61
C ALA A 114 7.43 2.24 0.96
N LEU A 115 8.74 2.07 1.14
CA LEU A 115 9.76 2.89 0.48
C LEU A 115 9.69 2.71 -1.05
N HIS A 116 9.51 1.48 -1.53
CA HIS A 116 9.29 1.21 -2.96
C HIS A 116 8.01 1.91 -3.48
N ALA A 117 6.93 1.90 -2.69
CA ALA A 117 5.72 2.63 -3.04
C ALA A 117 5.96 4.15 -3.12
N VAL A 118 6.67 4.74 -2.16
CA VAL A 118 7.06 6.16 -2.19
C VAL A 118 7.85 6.48 -3.45
N PHE A 119 8.87 5.67 -3.77
CA PHE A 119 9.65 5.82 -5.00
C PHE A 119 8.78 5.74 -6.27
N PHE A 120 7.88 4.75 -6.31
CA PHE A 120 6.95 4.55 -7.43
C PHE A 120 6.05 5.78 -7.63
N TRP A 121 5.46 6.30 -6.55
CA TRP A 121 4.60 7.48 -6.59
C TRP A 121 5.38 8.74 -6.98
N HIS A 122 6.55 8.96 -6.39
CA HIS A 122 7.44 10.08 -6.73
C HIS A 122 7.72 10.11 -8.24
N ARG A 123 8.12 8.97 -8.80
CA ARG A 123 8.49 8.86 -10.21
C ARG A 123 7.31 8.98 -11.18
N ARG A 124 6.12 8.50 -10.81
CA ARG A 124 5.01 8.33 -11.77
C ARG A 124 3.85 9.29 -11.62
N ARG A 125 3.60 9.81 -10.41
CA ARG A 125 2.33 10.45 -10.09
C ARG A 125 2.42 11.68 -9.20
N LEU A 126 3.46 11.84 -8.37
CA LEU A 126 3.44 12.93 -7.40
C LEU A 126 3.41 14.31 -8.06
N ALA A 127 4.13 14.49 -9.18
CA ALA A 127 4.16 15.77 -9.90
C ALA A 127 2.78 16.22 -10.40
N ILE A 128 1.92 15.30 -10.84
CA ILE A 128 0.57 15.63 -11.33
C ILE A 128 -0.41 15.97 -10.20
N LEU A 129 -0.04 15.71 -8.94
CA LEU A 129 -0.86 16.02 -7.77
C LEU A 129 -0.55 17.40 -7.19
N LEU A 130 0.47 18.11 -7.69
CA LEU A 130 0.86 19.41 -7.19
C LEU A 130 0.08 20.50 -7.92
N THR A 131 -0.47 21.44 -7.15
CA THR A 131 -0.99 22.71 -7.65
C THR A 131 -0.20 23.82 -6.97
N ASP A 132 -0.01 24.94 -7.67
CA ASP A 132 0.93 25.99 -7.25
C ASP A 132 0.61 26.56 -5.85
N ASP A 133 -0.67 26.60 -5.48
CA ASP A 133 -1.14 27.15 -4.20
C ASP A 133 -1.21 26.12 -3.05
N ASP A 134 -0.98 24.83 -3.31
CA ASP A 134 -1.13 23.77 -2.30
C ASP A 134 0.16 23.51 -1.52
N LYS A 135 0.44 24.41 -0.57
CA LYS A 135 1.63 24.33 0.31
C LYS A 135 1.79 22.94 0.96
N PRO A 136 0.75 22.29 1.52
CA PRO A 136 0.87 20.92 2.04
C PRO A 136 1.35 19.90 1.00
N ALA A 137 0.88 19.95 -0.25
CA ALA A 137 1.34 19.04 -1.30
C ALA A 137 2.82 19.24 -1.64
N HIS A 138 3.28 20.50 -1.69
CA HIS A 138 4.69 20.83 -1.88
C HIS A 138 5.57 20.38 -0.70
N ASN A 139 5.09 20.55 0.53
CA ASN A 139 5.76 20.06 1.74
C ASN A 139 5.89 18.53 1.75
N LEU A 140 4.82 17.81 1.37
CA LEU A 140 4.87 16.36 1.21
C LEU A 140 5.93 15.95 0.18
N ARG A 141 6.02 16.64 -0.96
CA ARG A 141 7.06 16.37 -1.97
C ARG A 141 8.46 16.57 -1.40
N ALA A 142 8.70 17.63 -0.62
CA ALA A 142 9.99 17.85 0.02
C ALA A 142 10.35 16.71 1.00
N CYS A 143 9.38 16.23 1.79
CA CYS A 143 9.57 15.07 2.67
C CYS A 143 9.85 13.78 1.87
N VAL A 144 9.16 13.56 0.76
CA VAL A 144 9.40 12.42 -0.14
C VAL A 144 10.81 12.46 -0.70
N GLN A 145 11.25 13.61 -1.20
CA GLN A 145 12.59 13.78 -1.77
C GLN A 145 13.67 13.48 -0.73
N ALA A 146 13.58 14.09 0.46
CA ALA A 146 14.54 13.88 1.52
C ALA A 146 14.57 12.43 2.04
N CYS A 147 13.41 11.76 2.07
CA CYS A 147 13.34 10.33 2.38
C CYS A 147 14.07 9.47 1.37
N LEU A 148 13.88 9.73 0.07
CA LEU A 148 14.55 8.98 -1.00
C LEU A 148 16.07 9.26 -1.03
N ASP A 149 16.49 10.50 -0.76
CA ASP A 149 17.90 10.89 -0.71
C ASP A 149 18.66 10.27 0.47
N THR A 150 17.93 9.85 1.52
CA THR A 150 18.51 9.27 2.75
C THR A 150 18.06 7.84 2.99
N ASP A 151 17.67 7.13 1.92
CA ASP A 151 17.28 5.72 1.91
C ASP A 151 16.27 5.34 3.01
N GLY A 152 15.21 6.13 3.12
CA GLY A 152 14.14 5.91 4.08
C GLY A 152 14.36 6.51 5.46
N HIS A 153 15.42 7.30 5.66
CA HIS A 153 15.54 8.15 6.85
C HIS A 153 14.74 9.44 6.67
N LEU A 154 14.26 10.02 7.76
CA LEU A 154 13.59 11.32 7.71
C LEU A 154 13.95 12.11 8.97
N PRO A 155 14.63 13.27 8.85
CA PRO A 155 14.94 14.15 9.96
C PRO A 155 13.70 14.52 10.80
N PRO A 156 13.85 14.77 12.11
CA PRO A 156 12.73 15.08 13.00
C PRO A 156 11.85 16.25 12.52
N GLY A 157 12.45 17.31 11.95
CA GLY A 157 11.70 18.44 11.40
C GLY A 157 10.78 18.05 10.24
N GLN A 158 11.26 17.22 9.32
CA GLN A 158 10.47 16.71 8.20
C GLN A 158 9.44 15.68 8.62
N ARG A 159 9.68 14.91 9.70
CA ARG A 159 8.66 14.03 10.29
C ARG A 159 7.47 14.82 10.82
N ARG A 160 7.72 15.93 11.54
CA ARG A 160 6.65 16.83 12.02
C ARG A 160 5.87 17.40 10.84
N LEU A 161 6.59 17.90 9.83
CA LEU A 161 5.97 18.40 8.60
C LEU A 161 5.10 17.35 7.90
N LEU A 162 5.55 16.09 7.85
CA LEU A 162 4.76 14.99 7.29
C LEU A 162 3.47 14.72 8.08
N VAL A 163 3.53 14.74 9.41
CA VAL A 163 2.34 14.60 10.26
C VAL A 163 1.36 15.74 9.97
N ASP A 164 1.84 16.99 9.98
CA ASP A 164 1.02 18.17 9.71
C ASP A 164 0.36 18.13 8.32
N CYS A 165 1.09 17.66 7.30
CA CYS A 165 0.53 17.48 5.96
C CYS A 165 -0.55 16.39 5.95
N THR A 166 -0.30 15.27 6.63
CA THR A 166 -1.25 14.15 6.68
C THR A 166 -2.55 14.57 7.35
N ASP A 167 -2.47 15.28 8.47
CA ASP A 167 -3.64 15.78 9.21
C ASP A 167 -4.45 16.78 8.36
N GLN A 168 -3.76 17.66 7.61
CA GLN A 168 -4.42 18.59 6.69
C GLN A 168 -5.13 17.86 5.55
N PHE A 169 -4.53 16.83 4.96
CA PHE A 169 -5.18 16.06 3.90
C PHE A 169 -6.35 15.23 4.42
N ASP A 170 -6.23 14.63 5.60
CA ASP A 170 -7.31 13.89 6.24
C ASP A 170 -8.48 14.83 6.58
N ALA A 171 -8.20 16.05 7.04
CA ALA A 171 -9.23 17.07 7.29
C ALA A 171 -9.96 17.49 6.00
N ARG A 172 -9.27 17.54 4.85
CA ARG A 172 -9.87 17.83 3.54
C ARG A 172 -10.79 16.71 3.05
N LEU A 173 -10.53 15.45 3.39
CA LEU A 173 -11.31 14.29 2.95
C LEU A 173 -12.67 14.16 3.66
N GLN A 174 -13.53 15.15 3.48
CA GLN A 174 -14.91 15.10 3.94
C GLN A 174 -15.82 14.43 2.90
N PRO A 175 -16.89 13.71 3.32
CA PRO A 175 -17.86 13.11 2.39
C PRO A 175 -18.50 14.12 1.42
N ALA A 176 -18.62 15.39 1.83
CA ALA A 176 -19.12 16.47 0.97
C ALA A 176 -18.20 16.72 -0.23
N LEU A 177 -16.88 16.67 -0.05
CA LEU A 177 -15.91 16.96 -1.10
C LEU A 177 -16.08 16.03 -2.31
N TYR A 178 -16.39 14.75 -2.11
CA TYR A 178 -16.63 13.84 -3.25
C TYR A 178 -17.83 14.26 -4.10
N ARG A 179 -18.85 14.85 -3.49
CA ARG A 179 -20.06 15.31 -4.19
C ARG A 179 -19.79 16.64 -4.91
N ASP A 180 -19.06 17.54 -4.26
CA ASP A 180 -18.89 18.91 -4.73
C ASP A 180 -17.73 19.03 -5.74
N ASP A 181 -16.62 18.33 -5.49
CA ASP A 181 -15.44 18.27 -6.36
C ASP A 181 -14.80 16.87 -6.33
N PRO A 182 -15.25 15.94 -7.18
CA PRO A 182 -14.71 14.59 -7.24
C PRO A 182 -13.24 14.55 -7.69
N VAL A 183 -12.76 15.55 -8.44
CA VAL A 183 -11.37 15.60 -8.91
C VAL A 183 -10.45 15.93 -7.74
N GLU A 184 -10.79 16.96 -6.96
CA GLU A 184 -10.03 17.33 -5.76
C GLU A 184 -10.10 16.24 -4.68
N TYR A 185 -11.25 15.56 -4.55
CA TYR A 185 -11.35 14.39 -3.67
C TYR A 185 -10.35 13.30 -4.05
N LEU A 186 -10.30 12.92 -5.34
CA LEU A 186 -9.38 11.87 -5.81
C LEU A 186 -7.92 12.29 -5.66
N ARG A 187 -7.60 13.55 -5.96
CA ARG A 187 -6.27 14.14 -5.76
C ARG A 187 -5.85 14.10 -4.30
N THR A 188 -6.70 14.57 -3.39
CA THR A 188 -6.44 14.56 -1.93
C THR A 188 -6.27 13.14 -1.41
N ARG A 189 -7.09 12.19 -1.85
CA ARG A 189 -6.97 10.77 -1.48
C ARG A 189 -5.62 10.18 -1.93
N ASP A 190 -5.16 10.53 -3.12
CA ASP A 190 -3.86 10.08 -3.62
C ASP A 190 -2.71 10.73 -2.83
N LEU A 191 -2.82 12.00 -2.41
CA LEU A 191 -1.86 12.66 -1.50
C LEU A 191 -1.80 11.96 -0.13
N VAL A 192 -2.94 11.63 0.47
CA VAL A 192 -2.99 10.83 1.71
C VAL A 192 -2.30 9.48 1.51
N THR A 193 -2.55 8.81 0.38
CA THR A 193 -1.91 7.52 0.07
C THR A 193 -0.38 7.62 0.07
N VAL A 194 0.17 8.66 -0.56
CA VAL A 194 1.63 8.92 -0.56
C VAL A 194 2.14 9.21 0.85
N ALA A 195 1.45 10.07 1.60
CA ALA A 195 1.82 10.41 2.97
C ALA A 195 1.83 9.18 3.90
N ARG A 196 0.82 8.30 3.80
CA ARG A 196 0.75 7.06 4.58
C ARG A 196 1.88 6.08 4.21
N HIS A 197 2.23 5.93 2.94
CA HIS A 197 3.41 5.15 2.56
C HIS A 197 4.70 5.74 3.14
N LEU A 198 4.85 7.06 3.11
CA LEU A 198 6.02 7.73 3.65
C LEU A 198 6.15 7.55 5.17
N GLN A 199 5.04 7.64 5.90
CA GLN A 199 4.99 7.36 7.35
C GLN A 199 5.47 5.93 7.65
N VAL A 200 5.00 4.94 6.88
CA VAL A 200 5.42 3.54 7.05
C VAL A 200 6.90 3.34 6.68
N ALA A 201 7.39 3.99 5.62
CA ALA A 201 8.78 3.88 5.17
C ALA A 201 9.78 4.49 6.17
N THR A 202 9.35 5.46 6.97
CA THR A 202 10.19 6.23 7.90
C THR A 202 9.96 5.89 9.37
N SER A 203 9.04 4.95 9.64
CA SER A 203 8.80 4.44 10.98
C SER A 203 10.04 3.69 11.50
N PRO A 204 10.40 3.86 12.80
CA PRO A 204 11.45 3.07 13.42
C PRO A 204 11.11 1.57 13.37
N LEU A 205 12.16 0.72 13.30
CA LEU A 205 12.05 -0.74 13.27
C LEU A 205 11.49 -1.28 14.60
#